data_AF-A0A0U5JCG5-F1
#
_entry.id   AF-A0A0U5JCG5-F1
#
_cell.length_a   1.000
_cell.length_b   1.000
_cell.length_c   1.000
_cell.angle_alpha   90.00
_cell.angle_beta   90.00
_cell.angle_gamma   90.00
#
_symmetry.space_group_name_H-M   'P 1'
#
loop_
_entity.id
_entity.type
_entity.pdbx_description
1 polymer ?
#
loop_
_entity_poly.entity_id
_entity_poly.type
_entity_poly.pdbx_seq_one_letter_code
_entity_poly.pdbx_strand_id
1 'polypeptide(L)'
;MKFLKDKTTFFLACMLCVHLVGSGLQAAQVGRNIEDYKIEKRVDQLLLLIQKRLVIMHEVARAKWNQSLAIEDREREKQILRGLIEQAHLRGLNEKWAAVFFLAQFDAAKEIQKGDFALWRQCRAQTFEGVISLKEDLRTYIDQINGEMIELLSQIYSQLPIVEGLILERPLSIRATDDIEENIWQLAISPLRS
;
A
#
# COMPACT_ATOMS: atom_id res chain seq x y z
N MET A 1 29.74 73.42 1.53
CA MET A 1 29.52 72.21 2.36
C MET A 1 28.41 71.37 1.76
N LYS A 2 28.76 70.23 1.16
CA LYS A 2 27.86 69.19 0.66
C LYS A 2 27.56 68.23 1.81
N PHE A 3 26.30 68.02 2.17
CA PHE A 3 25.80 66.81 2.85
C PHE A 3 24.30 66.96 3.01
N LEU A 4 23.49 66.22 2.22
CA LEU A 4 22.08 65.86 2.47
C LEU A 4 21.43 65.50 1.12
N LYS A 5 21.63 64.27 0.62
CA LYS A 5 20.79 63.68 -0.45
C LYS A 5 21.08 62.19 -0.65
N ASP A 6 21.01 61.36 0.39
CA ASP A 6 21.06 59.90 0.17
C ASP A 6 20.58 59.03 1.36
N LYS A 7 19.32 59.20 1.81
CA LYS A 7 18.74 58.30 2.83
C LYS A 7 17.38 57.70 2.44
N THR A 8 16.69 58.28 1.47
CA THR A 8 15.37 57.80 1.00
C THR A 8 15.47 56.66 0.00
N THR A 9 16.57 56.55 -0.75
CA THR A 9 16.78 55.51 -1.78
C THR A 9 17.11 54.14 -1.17
N PHE A 10 17.73 54.09 0.02
CA PHE A 10 18.13 52.85 0.69
C PHE A 10 16.96 52.14 1.40
N PHE A 11 15.96 52.89 1.85
CA PHE A 11 14.78 52.33 2.54
C PHE A 11 13.77 51.67 1.57
N LEU A 12 13.63 52.17 0.33
CA LEU A 12 12.72 51.57 -0.65
C LEU A 12 13.23 50.23 -1.22
N ALA A 13 14.55 50.05 -1.34
CA ALA A 13 15.14 48.80 -1.86
C ALA A 13 14.98 47.62 -0.90
N CYS A 14 14.96 47.86 0.41
CA CYS A 14 14.79 46.80 1.41
C CYS A 14 13.32 46.32 1.51
N MET A 15 12.35 47.21 1.28
CA MET A 15 10.93 46.89 1.35
C MET A 15 10.43 46.08 0.13
N LEU A 16 11.02 46.27 -1.06
CA LEU A 16 10.72 45.45 -2.24
C LEU A 16 11.22 44.00 -2.10
N CYS A 17 12.36 43.77 -1.42
CA CYS A 17 12.88 42.41 -1.21
C CYS A 17 12.02 41.60 -0.23
N VAL A 18 11.42 42.23 0.79
CA VAL A 18 10.60 41.50 1.79
C VAL A 18 9.29 40.96 1.20
N HIS A 19 8.66 41.66 0.24
CA HIS A 19 7.44 41.15 -0.41
C HIS A 19 7.70 40.09 -1.49
N LEU A 20 8.84 40.16 -2.20
CA LEU A 20 9.24 39.12 -3.15
C LEU A 20 9.69 37.83 -2.45
N VAL A 21 10.37 37.92 -1.30
CA VAL A 21 10.79 36.75 -0.50
C VAL A 21 9.60 36.09 0.21
N GLY A 22 8.65 36.86 0.75
CA GLY A 22 7.46 36.33 1.43
C GLY A 22 6.53 35.53 0.51
N SER A 23 6.38 35.95 -0.75
CA SER A 23 5.53 35.26 -1.73
C SER A 23 6.08 33.88 -2.15
N GLY A 24 7.41 33.77 -2.27
CA GLY A 24 8.08 32.52 -2.66
C GLY A 24 8.06 31.45 -1.56
N LEU A 25 8.24 31.85 -0.29
CA LEU A 25 8.15 30.94 0.86
C LEU A 25 6.74 30.37 1.05
N GLN A 26 5.70 31.20 0.87
CA GLN A 26 4.31 30.77 0.99
C GLN A 26 3.93 29.76 -0.10
N ALA A 27 4.33 30.00 -1.35
CA ALA A 27 4.06 29.10 -2.47
C ALA A 27 4.79 27.75 -2.32
N ALA A 28 6.04 27.76 -1.85
CA ALA A 28 6.80 26.54 -1.57
C ALA A 28 6.19 25.70 -0.44
N GLN A 29 5.67 26.34 0.61
CA GLN A 29 5.00 25.65 1.70
C GLN A 29 3.65 25.04 1.26
N VAL A 30 2.86 25.78 0.48
CA VAL A 30 1.61 25.26 -0.09
C VAL A 30 1.88 24.10 -1.05
N GLY A 31 2.95 24.18 -1.85
CA GLY A 31 3.39 23.10 -2.74
C GLY A 31 3.71 21.81 -1.98
N ARG A 32 4.51 21.89 -0.91
CA ARG A 32 4.81 20.74 -0.04
C ARG A 32 3.55 20.12 0.56
N ASN A 33 2.66 20.93 1.13
CA ASN A 33 1.41 20.44 1.72
C ASN A 33 0.51 19.67 0.70
N ILE A 34 0.54 20.06 -0.58
CA ILE A 34 -0.22 19.36 -1.64
C ILE A 34 0.45 18.05 -2.05
N GLU A 35 1.78 18.00 -2.10
CA GLU A 35 2.53 16.77 -2.37
C GLU A 35 2.34 15.75 -1.25
N ASP A 36 2.46 16.18 0.01
CA ASP A 36 2.23 15.35 1.19
C ASP A 36 0.82 14.73 1.18
N TYR A 37 -0.22 15.55 0.94
CA TYR A 37 -1.59 15.07 0.81
C TYR A 37 -1.78 14.04 -0.31
N LYS A 38 -1.08 14.20 -1.45
CA LYS A 38 -1.14 13.22 -2.54
C LYS A 38 -0.47 11.91 -2.14
N ILE A 39 0.62 11.96 -1.39
CA ILE A 39 1.32 10.76 -0.89
C ILE A 39 0.44 10.03 0.11
N GLU A 40 -0.11 10.73 1.10
CA GLU A 40 -1.05 10.18 2.09
C GLU A 40 -2.20 9.46 1.41
N LYS A 41 -2.87 10.12 0.46
CA LYS A 41 -3.98 9.52 -0.30
C LYS A 41 -3.57 8.27 -1.06
N ARG A 42 -2.35 8.22 -1.60
CA ARG A 42 -1.84 7.03 -2.32
C ARG A 42 -1.53 5.89 -1.36
N VAL A 43 -1.04 6.20 -0.17
CA VAL A 43 -0.85 5.19 0.87
C VAL A 43 -2.20 4.67 1.33
N ASP A 44 -3.20 5.51 1.58
CA ASP A 44 -4.55 5.06 1.91
C ASP A 44 -5.12 4.11 0.85
N GLN A 45 -4.92 4.45 -0.43
CA GLN A 45 -5.31 3.59 -1.55
C GLN A 45 -4.56 2.25 -1.55
N LEU A 46 -3.25 2.26 -1.28
CA LEU A 46 -2.45 1.05 -1.17
C LEU A 46 -2.92 0.16 -0.01
N LEU A 47 -3.16 0.75 1.16
CA LEU A 47 -3.66 0.04 2.34
C LEU A 47 -5.04 -0.57 2.06
N LEU A 48 -5.91 0.13 1.33
CA LEU A 48 -7.19 -0.41 0.89
C LEU A 48 -7.02 -1.61 -0.07
N LEU A 49 -6.05 -1.57 -0.99
CA LEU A 49 -5.76 -2.71 -1.85
C LEU A 49 -5.21 -3.91 -1.08
N ILE A 50 -4.33 -3.69 -0.10
CA ILE A 50 -3.84 -4.73 0.81
C ILE A 50 -5.03 -5.36 1.54
N GLN A 51 -5.93 -4.55 2.11
CA GLN A 51 -7.12 -5.06 2.80
C GLN A 51 -7.99 -5.90 1.86
N LYS A 52 -8.33 -5.39 0.66
CA LYS A 52 -9.11 -6.14 -0.34
C LYS A 52 -8.47 -7.47 -0.69
N ARG A 53 -7.14 -7.48 -0.89
CA ARG A 53 -6.36 -8.68 -1.19
C ARG A 53 -6.41 -9.69 -0.04
N LEU A 54 -6.41 -9.24 1.21
CA LEU A 54 -6.50 -10.11 2.37
C LEU A 54 -7.92 -10.66 2.55
N VAL A 55 -8.95 -9.81 2.45
CA VAL A 55 -10.36 -10.21 2.60
C VAL A 55 -10.76 -11.29 1.58
N ILE A 56 -10.31 -11.17 0.33
CA ILE A 56 -10.61 -12.18 -0.69
C ILE A 56 -9.95 -13.55 -0.42
N MET A 57 -9.01 -13.66 0.53
CA MET A 57 -8.41 -14.94 0.91
C MET A 57 -9.40 -15.88 1.60
N HIS A 58 -10.48 -15.38 2.18
CA HIS A 58 -11.58 -16.22 2.68
C HIS A 58 -12.27 -16.98 1.54
N GLU A 59 -12.49 -16.33 0.39
CA GLU A 59 -13.03 -17.00 -0.80
C GLU A 59 -12.05 -18.00 -1.41
N VAL A 60 -10.76 -17.68 -1.41
CA VAL A 60 -9.70 -18.62 -1.80
C VAL A 60 -9.71 -19.84 -0.87
N ALA A 61 -9.86 -19.64 0.44
CA ALA A 61 -9.98 -20.72 1.40
C ALA A 61 -11.18 -21.61 1.09
N ARG A 62 -12.37 -21.03 0.83
CA ARG A 62 -13.59 -21.78 0.48
C ARG A 62 -13.39 -22.61 -0.79
N ALA A 63 -12.78 -22.02 -1.82
CA ALA A 63 -12.47 -22.71 -3.07
C ALA A 63 -11.49 -23.86 -2.90
N LYS A 64 -10.42 -23.67 -2.12
CA LYS A 64 -9.46 -24.73 -1.82
C LYS A 64 -10.06 -25.83 -0.96
N TRP A 65 -10.89 -25.48 0.02
CA TRP A 65 -11.58 -26.44 0.87
C TRP A 65 -12.47 -27.38 0.06
N ASN A 66 -13.34 -26.84 -0.80
CA ASN A 66 -14.19 -27.63 -1.68
C ASN A 66 -13.42 -28.57 -2.61
N GLN A 67 -12.26 -28.10 -3.10
CA GLN A 67 -11.41 -28.87 -4.03
C GLN A 67 -10.39 -29.77 -3.31
N SER A 68 -10.40 -29.82 -1.96
CA SER A 68 -9.39 -30.54 -1.16
C SER A 68 -7.94 -30.15 -1.50
N LEU A 69 -7.71 -28.86 -1.82
CA LEU A 69 -6.39 -28.33 -2.17
C LEU A 69 -5.63 -27.88 -0.91
N ALA A 70 -4.30 -28.01 -0.96
CA ALA A 70 -3.43 -27.49 0.09
C ALA A 70 -3.45 -25.95 0.14
N ILE A 71 -3.26 -25.39 1.34
CA ILE A 71 -3.10 -23.94 1.53
C ILE A 71 -1.81 -23.46 0.87
N GLU A 72 -0.70 -24.14 1.12
CA GLU A 72 0.62 -23.81 0.56
C GLU A 72 0.87 -24.58 -0.74
N ASP A 73 1.26 -23.86 -1.79
CA ASP A 73 1.68 -24.42 -3.07
C ASP A 73 3.01 -23.75 -3.47
N ARG A 74 4.11 -24.32 -2.98
CA ARG A 74 5.44 -23.69 -3.06
C ARG A 74 5.88 -23.39 -4.48
N GLU A 75 5.64 -24.32 -5.41
CA GLU A 75 6.09 -24.14 -6.79
C GLU A 75 5.27 -23.06 -7.49
N ARG A 76 3.96 -23.02 -7.24
CA ARG A 76 3.11 -21.95 -7.75
C ARG A 76 3.45 -20.59 -7.11
N GLU A 77 3.66 -20.54 -5.79
CA GLU A 77 4.05 -19.32 -5.07
C GLU A 77 5.37 -18.76 -5.61
N LYS A 78 6.39 -19.61 -5.85
CA LYS A 78 7.65 -19.18 -6.49
C LYS A 78 7.43 -18.60 -7.89
N GLN A 79 6.54 -19.17 -8.69
CA GLN A 79 6.23 -18.66 -10.03
C GLN A 79 5.56 -17.29 -9.96
N ILE A 80 4.54 -17.13 -9.10
CA ILE A 80 3.84 -15.86 -8.92
C ILE A 80 4.81 -14.80 -8.39
N LEU A 81 5.61 -15.13 -7.37
CA LEU A 81 6.57 -14.19 -6.80
C LEU A 81 7.57 -13.67 -7.83
N ARG A 82 8.12 -14.55 -8.69
CA ARG A 82 9.02 -14.14 -9.78
C ARG A 82 8.34 -13.15 -10.72
N GLY A 83 7.11 -13.43 -11.15
CA GLY A 83 6.36 -12.53 -12.03
C GLY A 83 6.04 -11.18 -11.38
N LEU A 84 5.76 -11.16 -10.08
CA LEU A 84 5.52 -9.92 -9.33
C LEU A 84 6.80 -9.09 -9.19
N ILE A 85 7.94 -9.72 -8.92
CA ILE A 85 9.24 -9.05 -8.86
C ILE A 85 9.59 -8.43 -10.21
N GLU A 86 9.41 -9.17 -11.31
CA GLU A 86 9.66 -8.67 -12.66
C GLU A 86 8.76 -7.46 -13.00
N GLN A 87 7.45 -7.56 -12.74
CA GLN A 87 6.51 -6.46 -12.94
C GLN A 87 6.83 -5.22 -12.10
N ALA A 88 7.32 -5.42 -10.88
CA ALA A 88 7.76 -4.35 -10.00
C ALA A 88 9.04 -3.69 -10.51
N HIS A 89 10.01 -4.49 -10.95
CA HIS A 89 11.26 -4.00 -11.51
C HIS A 89 11.04 -3.15 -12.77
N LEU A 90 10.17 -3.60 -13.67
CA LEU A 90 9.80 -2.84 -14.88
C LEU A 90 9.18 -1.47 -14.58
N ARG A 91 8.65 -1.26 -13.36
CA ARG A 91 8.13 0.03 -12.88
C ARG A 91 9.11 0.80 -11.98
N GLY A 92 10.37 0.37 -11.92
CA GLY A 92 11.43 1.06 -11.17
C GLY A 92 11.51 0.72 -9.68
N LEU A 93 10.78 -0.30 -9.20
CA LEU A 93 10.90 -0.77 -7.82
C LEU A 93 12.15 -1.63 -7.63
N ASN A 94 12.71 -1.61 -6.42
CA ASN A 94 13.82 -2.48 -6.05
C ASN A 94 13.33 -3.94 -5.96
N GLU A 95 13.98 -4.86 -6.68
CA GLU A 95 13.59 -6.28 -6.74
C GLU A 95 13.58 -6.96 -5.37
N LYS A 96 14.61 -6.70 -4.54
CA LYS A 96 14.71 -7.31 -3.20
C LYS A 96 13.61 -6.81 -2.29
N TRP A 97 13.34 -5.51 -2.32
CA TRP A 97 12.26 -4.93 -1.55
C TRP A 97 10.89 -5.45 -2.01
N ALA A 98 10.66 -5.51 -3.34
CA ALA A 98 9.42 -6.07 -3.90
C ALA A 98 9.22 -7.54 -3.49
N ALA A 99 10.29 -8.34 -3.46
CA ALA A 99 10.24 -9.71 -2.98
C ALA A 99 9.80 -9.78 -1.51
N VAL A 100 10.39 -8.97 -0.63
CA VAL A 100 10.03 -8.89 0.79
C VAL A 100 8.56 -8.46 0.94
N PHE A 101 8.14 -7.44 0.19
CA PHE A 101 6.77 -6.95 0.19
C PHE A 101 5.77 -8.06 -0.16
N PHE A 102 5.94 -8.74 -1.29
CA PHE A 102 4.98 -9.77 -1.72
C PHE A 102 5.06 -11.06 -0.90
N LEU A 103 6.20 -11.41 -0.31
CA LEU A 103 6.29 -12.52 0.64
C LEU A 103 5.44 -12.24 1.89
N ALA A 104 5.50 -11.03 2.45
CA ALA A 104 4.65 -10.66 3.58
C ALA A 104 3.15 -10.77 3.23
N GLN A 105 2.77 -10.40 2.01
CA GLN A 105 1.42 -10.54 1.49
C GLN A 105 0.99 -12.01 1.32
N PHE A 106 1.92 -12.92 1.01
CA PHE A 106 1.65 -14.36 0.89
C PHE A 106 1.51 -14.99 2.28
N ASP A 107 2.35 -14.60 3.22
CA ASP A 107 2.31 -15.12 4.59
C ASP A 107 1.04 -14.68 5.30
N ALA A 108 0.64 -13.40 5.21
CA ALA A 108 -0.63 -12.92 5.74
C ALA A 108 -1.84 -13.65 5.11
N ALA A 109 -1.82 -13.88 3.80
CA ALA A 109 -2.86 -14.64 3.12
C ALA A 109 -2.96 -16.10 3.59
N LYS A 110 -1.83 -16.73 3.95
CA LYS A 110 -1.80 -18.09 4.49
C LYS A 110 -2.37 -18.13 5.91
N GLU A 111 -2.12 -17.13 6.75
CA GLU A 111 -2.71 -17.07 8.10
C GLU A 111 -4.24 -17.03 8.06
N ILE A 112 -4.82 -16.23 7.16
CA ILE A 112 -6.29 -16.19 6.95
C ILE A 112 -6.83 -17.58 6.58
N GLN A 113 -6.25 -18.20 5.55
CA GLN A 113 -6.67 -19.53 5.10
C GLN A 113 -6.50 -20.60 6.19
N LYS A 114 -5.46 -20.51 7.02
CA LYS A 114 -5.23 -21.44 8.14
C LYS A 114 -6.32 -21.28 9.21
N GLY A 115 -6.69 -20.05 9.55
CA GLY A 115 -7.78 -19.75 10.49
C GLY A 115 -9.10 -20.36 10.02
N ASP A 116 -9.47 -20.10 8.76
CA ASP A 116 -10.68 -20.66 8.15
C ASP A 116 -10.68 -22.19 8.15
N PHE A 117 -9.59 -22.82 7.68
CA PHE A 117 -9.48 -24.27 7.65
C PHE A 117 -9.55 -24.89 9.05
N ALA A 118 -8.96 -24.23 10.05
CA ALA A 118 -9.02 -24.69 11.43
C ALA A 118 -10.47 -24.66 11.96
N LEU A 119 -11.19 -23.55 11.74
CA LEU A 119 -12.60 -23.41 12.10
C LEU A 119 -13.46 -24.48 11.40
N TRP A 120 -13.29 -24.67 10.10
CA TRP A 120 -14.08 -25.63 9.32
C TRP A 120 -13.81 -27.08 9.71
N ARG A 121 -12.58 -27.42 10.09
CA ARG A 121 -12.27 -28.74 10.68
C ARG A 121 -12.96 -28.94 12.02
N GLN A 122 -12.95 -27.93 12.90
CA GLN A 122 -13.60 -28.01 14.22
C GLN A 122 -15.11 -28.20 14.09
N CYS A 123 -15.75 -27.46 13.18
CA CYS A 123 -17.19 -27.55 12.94
C CYS A 123 -17.60 -28.69 11.98
N ARG A 124 -16.64 -29.47 11.47
CA ARG A 124 -16.87 -30.52 10.46
C ARG A 124 -17.65 -30.02 9.25
N ALA A 125 -17.30 -28.83 8.77
CA ALA A 125 -17.92 -28.24 7.60
C ALA A 125 -17.75 -29.15 6.37
N GLN A 126 -18.80 -29.26 5.56
CA GLN A 126 -18.74 -29.95 4.27
C GLN A 126 -18.30 -28.94 3.19
N THR A 127 -18.78 -29.09 1.95
CA THR A 127 -18.54 -28.11 0.90
C THR A 127 -19.43 -26.88 1.05
N PHE A 128 -18.94 -25.73 0.60
CA PHE A 128 -19.72 -24.50 0.51
C PHE A 128 -20.40 -24.39 -0.86
N GLU A 129 -21.62 -23.88 -0.92
CA GLU A 129 -22.30 -23.52 -2.17
C GLU A 129 -21.86 -22.14 -2.67
N GLY A 130 -22.06 -21.84 -3.96
CA GLY A 130 -21.79 -20.51 -4.53
C GLY A 130 -20.33 -20.06 -4.45
N VAL A 131 -19.39 -20.99 -4.47
CA VAL A 131 -17.95 -20.70 -4.39
C VAL A 131 -17.43 -20.17 -5.72
N ILE A 132 -16.71 -19.06 -5.66
CA ILE A 132 -16.10 -18.40 -6.82
C ILE A 132 -14.98 -19.30 -7.40
N SER A 133 -14.82 -19.32 -8.74
CA SER A 133 -13.79 -20.13 -9.38
C SER A 133 -12.39 -19.69 -8.93
N LEU A 134 -11.62 -20.62 -8.37
CA LEU A 134 -10.23 -20.35 -7.99
C LEU A 134 -9.38 -19.99 -9.20
N LYS A 135 -9.58 -20.68 -10.34
CA LYS A 135 -8.69 -20.56 -11.49
C LYS A 135 -9.03 -19.36 -12.35
N GLU A 136 -10.31 -19.18 -12.67
CA GLU A 136 -10.76 -18.22 -13.69
C GLU A 136 -11.05 -16.84 -13.08
N ASP A 137 -11.59 -16.79 -11.86
CA ASP A 137 -12.08 -15.55 -11.26
C ASP A 137 -11.15 -15.02 -10.17
N LEU A 138 -10.94 -15.80 -9.09
CA LEU A 138 -10.18 -15.32 -7.92
C LEU A 138 -8.73 -14.96 -8.27
N ARG A 139 -8.06 -15.81 -9.06
CA ARG A 139 -6.68 -15.53 -9.50
C ARG A 139 -6.59 -14.26 -10.34
N THR A 140 -7.49 -14.10 -11.30
CA THR A 140 -7.55 -12.90 -12.14
C THR A 140 -7.75 -11.64 -11.30
N TYR A 141 -8.66 -11.69 -10.32
CA TYR A 141 -8.91 -10.56 -9.42
C TYR A 141 -7.70 -10.24 -8.53
N ILE A 142 -7.04 -11.26 -7.98
CA ILE A 142 -5.81 -11.10 -7.20
C ILE A 142 -4.69 -10.51 -8.06
N ASP A 143 -4.53 -10.97 -9.30
CA ASP A 143 -3.52 -10.46 -10.23
C ASP A 143 -3.78 -8.99 -10.58
N GLN A 144 -5.05 -8.59 -10.76
CA GLN A 144 -5.42 -7.19 -10.91
C GLN A 144 -5.03 -6.36 -9.69
N ILE A 145 -5.39 -6.80 -8.47
CA ILE A 145 -5.03 -6.08 -7.24
C ILE A 145 -3.51 -5.97 -7.11
N ASN A 146 -2.76 -7.04 -7.38
CA ASN A 146 -1.30 -7.01 -7.35
C ASN A 146 -0.76 -5.94 -8.32
N GLY A 147 -1.27 -5.87 -9.55
CA GLY A 147 -0.88 -4.85 -10.53
C GLY A 147 -1.15 -3.42 -10.05
N GLU A 148 -2.33 -3.17 -9.47
CA GLU A 148 -2.70 -1.88 -8.89
C GLU A 148 -1.80 -1.49 -7.71
N MET A 149 -1.43 -2.46 -6.86
CA MET A 149 -0.50 -2.25 -5.76
C MET A 149 0.90 -1.87 -6.26
N ILE A 150 1.43 -2.57 -7.28
CA ILE A 150 2.73 -2.24 -7.88
C ILE A 150 2.71 -0.83 -8.47
N GLU A 151 1.63 -0.46 -9.15
CA GLU A 151 1.46 0.87 -9.73
C GLU A 151 1.43 1.98 -8.68
N LEU A 152 0.73 1.79 -7.55
CA LEU A 152 0.77 2.76 -6.46
C LEU A 152 2.15 2.82 -5.81
N LEU A 153 2.76 1.67 -5.57
CA LEU A 153 4.09 1.57 -4.97
C LEU A 153 5.15 2.30 -5.80
N SER A 154 5.16 2.14 -7.13
CA SER A 154 6.13 2.83 -7.98
C SER A 154 6.05 4.36 -7.87
N GLN A 155 4.90 4.90 -7.50
CA GLN A 155 4.65 6.33 -7.38
C GLN A 155 5.04 6.91 -6.01
N ILE A 156 5.11 6.07 -4.96
CA ILE A 156 5.39 6.51 -3.58
C ILE A 156 6.68 5.94 -2.98
N TYR A 157 7.26 4.90 -3.59
CA TYR A 157 8.36 4.12 -3.00
C TYR A 157 9.57 4.96 -2.59
N SER A 158 9.96 5.96 -3.41
CA SER A 158 11.06 6.87 -3.09
C SER A 158 10.79 7.82 -1.92
N GLN A 159 9.52 7.98 -1.54
CA GLN A 159 9.03 8.92 -0.53
C GLN A 159 8.63 8.23 0.78
N LEU A 160 8.43 6.90 0.78
CA LEU A 160 8.07 6.14 1.99
C LEU A 160 8.98 6.42 3.21
N PRO A 161 10.32 6.57 3.08
CA PRO A 161 11.18 6.86 4.23
C PRO A 161 11.11 8.33 4.71
N ILE A 162 10.51 9.22 3.92
CA ILE A 162 10.63 10.67 4.07
C ILE A 162 9.40 11.27 4.77
N VAL A 163 8.22 10.64 4.63
CA VAL A 163 7.00 11.19 5.23
C VAL A 163 6.92 10.85 6.71
N GLU A 164 7.34 11.82 7.52
CA GLU A 164 7.19 11.79 8.97
C GLU A 164 5.70 11.82 9.35
N GLY A 165 5.24 10.87 10.18
CA GLY A 165 3.84 10.79 10.62
C GLY A 165 2.89 10.04 9.68
N LEU A 166 3.40 9.36 8.65
CA LEU A 166 2.56 8.59 7.74
C LEU A 166 1.86 7.46 8.51
N ILE A 167 0.55 7.59 8.66
CA ILE A 167 -0.27 6.69 9.46
C ILE A 167 -0.55 5.44 8.64
N LEU A 168 0.20 4.36 8.89
CA LEU A 168 -0.11 3.02 8.37
C LEU A 168 -1.21 2.36 9.21
N GLU A 169 -2.33 3.05 9.37
CA GLU A 169 -3.51 2.51 10.03
C GLU A 169 -4.35 1.69 9.06
N ARG A 170 -5.08 0.74 9.61
CA ARG A 170 -6.01 -0.06 8.84
C ARG A 170 -7.06 0.87 8.21
N PRO A 171 -7.40 0.70 6.92
CA PRO A 171 -8.54 1.40 6.36
C PRO A 171 -9.78 1.11 7.20
N LEU A 172 -10.47 2.17 7.63
CA LEU A 172 -11.73 2.04 8.36
C LEU A 172 -12.76 1.35 7.46
N SER A 173 -13.04 0.07 7.72
CA SER A 173 -14.23 -0.58 7.18
C SER A 173 -15.29 -0.71 8.28
N ILE A 174 -16.51 -0.35 7.93
CA ILE A 174 -17.70 -0.56 8.78
C ILE A 174 -18.32 -1.95 8.56
N ARG A 175 -17.80 -2.72 7.61
CA ARG A 175 -18.32 -4.06 7.30
C ARG A 175 -17.51 -5.09 8.08
N ALA A 176 -18.19 -5.87 8.91
CA ALA A 176 -17.56 -6.96 9.67
C ALA A 176 -16.88 -8.01 8.76
N THR A 177 -17.34 -8.16 7.52
CA THR A 177 -16.75 -9.07 6.53
C THR A 177 -15.38 -8.63 6.00
N ASP A 178 -15.02 -7.36 6.22
CA ASP A 178 -13.76 -6.80 5.75
C ASP A 178 -12.71 -6.74 6.87
N ASP A 179 -13.05 -7.24 8.06
CA ASP A 179 -12.18 -7.22 9.22
C ASP A 179 -11.06 -8.24 9.08
N ILE A 180 -9.84 -7.81 9.40
CA ILE A 180 -8.63 -8.62 9.35
C ILE A 180 -8.02 -8.59 10.74
N GLU A 181 -7.64 -9.74 11.29
CA GLU A 181 -6.98 -9.79 12.59
C GLU A 181 -5.72 -8.91 12.61
N GLU A 182 -5.51 -8.17 13.69
CA GLU A 182 -4.47 -7.13 13.76
C GLU A 182 -3.05 -7.67 13.52
N ASN A 183 -2.73 -8.86 14.01
CA ASN A 183 -1.47 -9.54 13.75
C ASN A 183 -1.27 -9.85 12.25
N ILE A 184 -2.32 -10.26 11.54
CA ILE A 184 -2.28 -10.54 10.10
C ILE A 184 -2.10 -9.24 9.32
N TRP A 185 -2.80 -8.18 9.73
CA TRP A 185 -2.65 -6.85 9.16
C TRP A 185 -1.21 -6.34 9.30
N GLN A 186 -0.65 -6.36 10.51
CA GLN A 186 0.72 -5.92 10.76
C GLN A 186 1.76 -6.73 10.00
N LEU A 187 1.55 -8.04 9.86
CA LEU A 187 2.41 -8.89 9.01
C LEU A 187 2.42 -8.37 7.56
N ALA A 188 1.24 -8.13 6.99
CA ALA A 188 1.10 -7.70 5.60
C ALA A 188 1.76 -6.34 5.31
N ILE A 189 1.65 -5.38 6.23
CA ILE A 189 2.19 -4.02 6.04
C ILE A 189 3.63 -3.85 6.55
N SER A 190 4.21 -4.85 7.22
CA SER A 190 5.55 -4.75 7.80
C SER A 190 6.64 -4.24 6.84
N PRO A 191 6.66 -4.57 5.53
CA PRO A 191 7.67 -4.09 4.60
C PRO A 191 7.51 -2.61 4.19
N LEU A 192 6.37 -1.98 4.53
CA LEU A 192 6.17 -0.55 4.34
C LEU A 192 6.85 0.28 5.44
N ARG A 193 7.27 -0.37 6.53
CA ARG A 193 7.94 0.26 7.68
C ARG A 193 9.47 0.14 7.63
N SER A 194 10.01 -0.57 6.63
CA SER A 194 11.44 -0.97 6.53
C SER A 194 12.22 -0.18 5.51
#